data_AF-A0A956JTY2-F1
#
_entry.id   AF-A0A956JTY2-F1
#
_cell.length_a   1.000
_cell.length_b   1.000
_cell.length_c   1.000
_cell.angle_alpha   90.00
_cell.angle_beta   90.00
_cell.angle_gamma   90.00
#
_symmetry.space_group_name_H-M   'P 1'
#
loop_
_entity.id
_entity.type
_entity.pdbx_description
1 polymer ?
#
loop_
_entity_poly.entity_id
_entity_poly.type
_entity_poly.pdbx_seq_one_letter_code
_entity_poly.pdbx_strand_id
1 'polypeptide(L)'
;MTRALRWTAAAGLVLAAVGCTGSGTLAPAAGGGGGGAKDRCVTSRDLSCAEQRAVLAIRRAAQASRHVWGGQFRLSNLPILLVSTANPGGRARGILINAARAPRDAQRVATEAVAGAEVYRLDRAARAAQRAIRKANGRFDNFFRFEGAELVAMRYTPRDARGVASARSDWLDLLVHESFHVYQQRWEQPPDGSQDESRYPKNHEVLALGLLEASIALDALRTRDAARCRRYLGQLVSARTAKARAEPGRRRMVARMDGLQETLEGSAEHFERRVRERLAPRRTAACVSERADIVDGIIAGSIRGARARQFFSWELFYLTGAAWLSLLECTNTPYRQAIESGATPFEVARRVVAPSGEALAAAKRAQHFAKLRRVTRRFAID
;
A
#
# COMPACT_ATOMS: atom_id res chain seq x y z
N MET A 1 21.85 13.33 -19.02
CA MET A 1 21.06 12.17 -19.50
C MET A 1 20.96 11.14 -18.38
N THR A 2 20.00 11.29 -17.48
CA THR A 2 19.74 10.34 -16.39
C THR A 2 18.99 9.13 -16.94
N ARG A 3 19.61 7.95 -16.89
CA ARG A 3 18.94 6.67 -17.17
C ARG A 3 17.84 6.51 -16.11
N ALA A 4 16.59 6.75 -16.48
CA ALA A 4 15.46 6.29 -15.69
C ALA A 4 15.61 4.76 -15.56
N LEU A 5 15.90 4.29 -14.34
CA LEU A 5 15.80 2.88 -14.00
C LEU A 5 14.35 2.48 -14.24
N ARG A 6 14.09 1.93 -15.42
CA ARG A 6 12.85 1.20 -15.65
C ARG A 6 12.86 0.09 -14.62
N TRP A 7 11.81 0.06 -13.81
CA TRP A 7 11.43 -1.08 -12.98
C TRP A 7 11.24 -2.28 -13.90
N THR A 8 12.32 -2.93 -14.30
CA THR A 8 12.23 -4.35 -14.63
C THR A 8 11.87 -4.99 -13.32
N ALA A 9 10.62 -5.42 -13.20
CA ALA A 9 10.18 -6.42 -12.26
C ALA A 9 11.02 -7.69 -12.49
N ALA A 10 12.30 -7.63 -12.10
CA ALA A 10 13.28 -8.69 -12.21
C ALA A 10 13.29 -9.44 -10.87
N ALA A 11 12.12 -9.97 -10.55
CA ALA A 11 11.92 -11.14 -9.72
C ALA A 11 10.47 -11.54 -9.97
N GLY A 12 10.26 -12.64 -10.70
CA GLY A 12 8.96 -13.29 -10.82
C GLY A 12 8.54 -13.89 -9.47
N LEU A 13 8.27 -13.04 -8.49
CA LEU A 13 7.69 -13.40 -7.22
C LEU A 13 6.22 -12.95 -7.23
N VAL A 14 5.34 -13.89 -6.89
CA VAL A 14 3.91 -13.64 -6.75
C VAL A 14 3.74 -12.52 -5.71
N LEU A 15 3.30 -11.34 -6.17
CA LEU A 15 2.74 -10.29 -5.33
C LEU A 15 1.49 -10.86 -4.65
N ALA A 16 1.70 -11.50 -3.50
CA ALA A 16 0.69 -11.50 -2.47
C ALA A 16 0.61 -10.05 -1.98
N ALA A 17 -0.07 -9.19 -2.72
CA ALA A 17 -0.65 -8.02 -2.09
C ALA A 17 -1.57 -8.61 -1.02
N VAL A 18 -1.10 -8.53 0.22
CA VAL A 18 -1.86 -8.83 1.42
C VAL A 18 -2.91 -7.73 1.49
N GLY A 19 -3.96 -7.92 0.70
CA GLY A 19 -5.20 -7.20 0.89
C GLY A 19 -5.91 -7.79 2.09
N CYS A 20 -6.64 -6.93 2.79
CA CYS A 20 -7.46 -7.15 3.98
C CYS A 20 -8.42 -8.35 3.85
N THR A 21 -7.88 -9.57 3.90
CA THR A 21 -8.63 -10.82 3.72
C THR A 21 -8.81 -11.57 5.03
N GLY A 22 -9.38 -10.89 6.03
CA GLY A 22 -9.85 -11.55 7.25
C GLY A 22 -11.14 -12.34 7.00
N SER A 23 -11.05 -13.68 6.96
CA SER A 23 -12.17 -14.61 6.98
C SER A 23 -12.74 -14.81 8.40
N GLY A 24 -13.06 -13.72 9.09
CA GLY A 24 -13.76 -13.73 10.36
C GLY A 24 -15.23 -13.43 10.15
N THR A 25 -16.10 -14.40 10.42
CA THR A 25 -17.55 -14.23 10.56
C THR A 25 -17.84 -13.36 11.78
N LEU A 26 -17.69 -12.04 11.63
CA LEU A 26 -18.29 -11.09 12.56
C LEU A 26 -19.79 -11.02 12.24
N ALA A 27 -20.60 -11.40 13.23
CA ALA A 27 -22.04 -11.31 13.19
C ALA A 27 -22.49 -9.91 12.72
N PRO A 28 -23.59 -9.80 11.95
CA PRO A 28 -24.08 -8.52 11.50
C PRO A 28 -24.45 -7.66 12.71
N ALA A 29 -23.73 -6.55 12.89
CA ALA A 29 -24.12 -5.51 13.82
C ALA A 29 -25.49 -4.98 13.39
N ALA A 30 -26.51 -5.27 14.19
CA ALA A 30 -27.84 -4.72 14.07
C ALA A 30 -27.81 -3.21 14.35
N GLY A 31 -28.58 -2.45 13.58
CA GLY A 31 -29.04 -1.11 13.97
C GLY A 31 -28.07 0.04 13.70
N GLY A 32 -28.31 0.76 12.61
CA GLY A 32 -27.64 2.02 12.31
C GLY A 32 -28.12 2.62 11.00
N GLY A 33 -29.39 3.01 10.95
CA GLY A 33 -30.01 3.69 9.82
C GLY A 33 -29.32 5.01 9.52
N GLY A 34 -28.44 5.01 8.52
CA GLY A 34 -27.99 6.19 7.80
C GLY A 34 -28.31 5.97 6.33
N GLY A 35 -29.26 6.72 5.79
CA GLY A 35 -29.71 6.63 4.39
C GLY A 35 -28.59 6.96 3.41
N GLY A 36 -27.77 5.97 3.06
CA GLY A 36 -26.89 6.04 1.91
C GLY A 36 -27.73 5.77 0.67
N ALA A 37 -27.72 6.69 -0.30
CA ALA A 37 -28.21 6.44 -1.65
C ALA A 37 -27.71 5.05 -2.08
N LYS A 38 -28.61 4.08 -2.15
CA LYS A 38 -28.31 2.71 -2.56
C LYS A 38 -27.54 2.84 -3.88
N ASP A 39 -26.37 2.19 -3.98
CA ASP A 39 -25.63 1.99 -5.23
C ASP A 39 -26.51 1.19 -6.22
N ARG A 40 -27.59 1.82 -6.71
CA ARG A 40 -28.54 1.27 -7.66
C ARG A 40 -27.87 1.40 -9.01
N CYS A 41 -27.40 0.26 -9.50
CA CYS A 41 -26.97 0.15 -10.87
C CYS A 41 -28.15 0.47 -11.78
N VAL A 42 -27.90 1.26 -12.83
CA VAL A 42 -28.88 1.52 -13.86
C VAL A 42 -28.70 0.44 -14.93
N THR A 43 -29.79 -0.08 -15.50
CA THR A 43 -29.70 -0.98 -16.64
C THR A 43 -29.03 -0.23 -17.80
N SER A 44 -27.91 -0.74 -18.30
CA SER A 44 -27.14 -0.11 -19.38
C SER A 44 -26.64 -1.18 -20.34
N ARG A 45 -26.62 -0.85 -21.64
CA ARG A 45 -25.99 -1.69 -22.67
C ARG A 45 -24.47 -1.61 -22.63
N ASP A 46 -23.91 -0.50 -22.14
CA ASP A 46 -22.47 -0.22 -22.18
C ASP A 46 -21.74 -0.85 -21.00
N LEU A 47 -22.30 -0.72 -19.79
CA LEU A 47 -21.71 -1.20 -18.54
C LEU A 47 -22.68 -2.07 -17.76
N SER A 48 -22.23 -3.26 -17.37
CA SER A 48 -22.86 -4.07 -16.33
C SER A 48 -22.85 -3.35 -14.97
N CYS A 49 -23.69 -3.81 -14.05
CA CYS A 49 -23.74 -3.29 -12.69
C CYS A 49 -22.38 -3.36 -11.96
N ALA A 50 -21.63 -4.44 -12.15
CA ALA A 50 -20.29 -4.57 -11.57
C ALA A 50 -19.32 -3.51 -12.14
N GLU A 51 -19.37 -3.30 -13.45
CA GLU A 51 -18.55 -2.27 -14.12
C GLU A 51 -18.89 -0.85 -13.60
N GLN A 52 -20.18 -0.52 -13.47
CA GLN A 52 -20.62 0.77 -12.91
C GLN A 52 -20.09 0.99 -11.48
N ARG A 53 -20.16 -0.05 -10.62
CA ARG A 53 -19.63 0.02 -9.24
C ARG A 53 -18.13 0.24 -9.21
N ALA A 54 -17.36 -0.46 -10.06
CA ALA A 54 -15.92 -0.28 -10.15
C ALA A 54 -15.55 1.14 -10.58
N VAL A 55 -16.24 1.70 -11.59
CA VAL A 55 -16.01 3.08 -12.05
C VAL A 55 -16.34 4.09 -10.93
N LEU A 56 -17.51 3.95 -10.29
CA LEU A 56 -17.92 4.84 -9.21
C LEU A 56 -16.96 4.79 -8.02
N ALA A 57 -16.46 3.61 -7.69
CA ALA A 57 -15.46 3.42 -6.66
C ALA A 57 -14.15 4.16 -6.95
N ILE A 58 -13.61 4.01 -8.17
CA ILE A 58 -12.40 4.72 -8.59
C ILE A 58 -12.62 6.23 -8.55
N ARG A 59 -13.80 6.72 -8.96
CA ARG A 59 -14.14 8.15 -8.87
C ARG A 59 -14.12 8.64 -7.42
N ARG A 60 -14.74 7.91 -6.50
CA ARG A 60 -14.71 8.25 -5.06
C ARG A 60 -13.27 8.24 -4.53
N ALA A 61 -12.49 7.22 -4.85
CA ALA A 61 -11.08 7.14 -4.48
C ALA A 61 -10.29 8.32 -5.04
N ALA A 62 -10.55 8.71 -6.29
CA ALA A 62 -9.92 9.86 -6.92
C ALA A 62 -10.26 11.18 -6.23
N GLN A 63 -11.51 11.36 -5.81
CA GLN A 63 -11.89 12.52 -5.00
C GLN A 63 -11.18 12.51 -3.63
N ALA A 64 -11.17 11.37 -2.94
CA ALA A 64 -10.49 11.20 -1.65
C ALA A 64 -8.97 11.43 -1.73
N SER A 65 -8.36 11.06 -2.86
CA SER A 65 -6.91 11.17 -3.11
C SER A 65 -6.38 12.60 -3.15
N ARG A 66 -7.24 13.60 -3.47
CA ARG A 66 -6.86 15.00 -3.74
C ARG A 66 -6.13 15.71 -2.61
N HIS A 67 -6.21 15.22 -1.37
CA HIS A 67 -5.65 15.89 -0.19
C HIS A 67 -4.68 15.02 0.60
N VAL A 68 -4.32 13.84 0.11
CA VAL A 68 -3.48 12.90 0.85
C VAL A 68 -2.02 13.32 0.79
N TRP A 69 -1.51 13.55 -0.43
CA TRP A 69 -0.10 13.90 -0.67
C TRP A 69 0.06 15.37 -1.04
N GLY A 70 -0.48 16.27 -0.21
CA GLY A 70 -0.41 17.73 -0.44
C GLY A 70 -1.12 18.19 -1.72
N GLY A 71 -1.94 17.33 -2.33
CA GLY A 71 -2.61 17.57 -3.60
C GLY A 71 -1.74 17.50 -4.85
N GLN A 72 -0.47 17.12 -4.71
CA GLN A 72 0.48 16.98 -5.83
C GLN A 72 0.18 15.74 -6.69
N PHE A 73 -0.32 14.67 -6.07
CA PHE A 73 -0.84 13.49 -6.76
C PHE A 73 -2.36 13.43 -6.69
N ARG A 74 -2.97 13.05 -7.81
CA ARG A 74 -4.42 12.81 -7.93
C ARG A 74 -4.65 11.59 -8.81
N LEU A 75 -5.38 10.61 -8.30
CA LEU A 75 -5.75 9.43 -9.08
C LEU A 75 -6.57 9.80 -10.34
N SER A 76 -7.31 10.91 -10.30
CA SER A 76 -8.06 11.44 -11.45
C SER A 76 -7.20 11.87 -12.63
N ASN A 77 -5.89 12.02 -12.44
CA ASN A 77 -4.97 12.44 -13.50
C ASN A 77 -4.34 11.25 -14.22
N LEU A 78 -4.57 10.03 -13.73
CA LEU A 78 -4.03 8.83 -14.34
C LEU A 78 -5.10 8.13 -15.19
N PRO A 79 -4.82 7.87 -16.48
CA PRO A 79 -5.69 7.07 -17.30
C PRO A 79 -5.60 5.60 -16.86
N ILE A 80 -6.74 5.04 -16.48
CA ILE A 80 -6.85 3.70 -15.88
C ILE A 80 -7.64 2.79 -16.81
N LEU A 81 -7.06 1.67 -17.24
CA LEU A 81 -7.73 0.62 -18.01
C LEU A 81 -8.06 -0.57 -17.12
N LEU A 82 -9.34 -0.75 -16.82
CA LEU A 82 -9.84 -1.95 -16.14
C LEU A 82 -10.07 -3.08 -17.13
N VAL A 83 -9.55 -4.26 -16.81
CA VAL A 83 -9.64 -5.47 -17.64
C VAL A 83 -10.43 -6.55 -16.90
N SER A 84 -11.65 -6.83 -17.36
CA SER A 84 -12.49 -7.90 -16.80
C SER A 84 -11.97 -9.27 -17.23
N THR A 85 -11.86 -10.20 -16.28
CA THR A 85 -11.44 -11.59 -16.55
C THR A 85 -12.50 -12.65 -16.34
N ALA A 86 -13.74 -12.28 -16.06
CA ALA A 86 -14.83 -13.22 -15.76
C ALA A 86 -16.04 -13.03 -16.67
N ASN A 87 -15.81 -12.73 -17.96
CA ASN A 87 -16.90 -12.58 -18.91
C ASN A 87 -17.31 -13.93 -19.51
N PRO A 88 -18.62 -14.18 -19.70
CA PRO A 88 -19.11 -15.33 -20.46
C PRO A 88 -18.42 -15.41 -21.84
N GLY A 89 -17.94 -16.59 -22.22
CA GLY A 89 -17.24 -16.82 -23.49
C GLY A 89 -15.79 -16.33 -23.55
N GLY A 90 -15.17 -15.93 -22.42
CA GLY A 90 -13.74 -15.66 -22.33
C GLY A 90 -13.25 -14.37 -23.00
N ARG A 91 -14.16 -13.51 -23.50
CA ARG A 91 -13.80 -12.23 -24.13
C ARG A 91 -13.39 -11.21 -23.06
N ALA A 92 -12.15 -10.73 -23.10
CA ALA A 92 -11.70 -9.63 -22.25
C ALA A 92 -12.49 -8.35 -22.58
N ARG A 93 -13.02 -7.68 -21.55
CA ARG A 93 -13.68 -6.36 -21.67
C ARG A 93 -12.82 -5.31 -20.99
N GLY A 94 -12.69 -4.16 -21.65
CA GLY A 94 -11.87 -3.03 -21.22
C GLY A 94 -12.72 -1.81 -20.90
N ILE A 95 -12.46 -1.18 -19.76
CA ILE A 95 -13.03 0.13 -19.41
C ILE A 95 -11.89 1.09 -19.13
N LEU A 96 -11.80 2.13 -19.94
CA LEU A 96 -10.85 3.21 -19.77
C LEU A 96 -11.51 4.35 -19.00
N ILE A 97 -10.83 4.84 -17.97
CA ILE A 97 -11.30 5.90 -17.07
C ILE A 97 -10.22 7.00 -17.03
N ASN A 98 -10.64 8.27 -16.92
CA ASN A 98 -9.75 9.44 -16.79
C ASN A 98 -8.78 9.62 -17.99
N ALA A 99 -9.16 9.17 -19.18
CA ALA A 99 -8.37 9.44 -20.37
C ALA A 99 -8.52 10.91 -20.77
N ALA A 100 -7.40 11.61 -20.96
CA ALA A 100 -7.40 13.00 -21.42
C ALA A 100 -7.96 13.14 -22.85
N ARG A 101 -7.86 12.08 -23.66
CA ARG A 101 -8.40 11.99 -25.02
C ARG A 101 -8.91 10.58 -25.27
N ALA A 102 -10.00 10.46 -26.01
CA ALA A 102 -10.53 9.18 -26.45
C ALA A 102 -9.56 8.49 -27.43
N PRO A 103 -9.16 7.23 -27.19
CA PRO A 103 -8.47 6.41 -28.20
C PRO A 103 -9.34 6.19 -29.44
N ARG A 104 -8.73 5.86 -30.59
CA ARG A 104 -9.43 5.84 -31.90
C ARG A 104 -10.64 4.90 -31.94
N ASP A 105 -10.58 3.78 -31.23
CA ASP A 105 -11.65 2.76 -31.18
C ASP A 105 -12.41 2.74 -29.85
N ALA A 106 -12.31 3.81 -29.06
CA ALA A 106 -12.95 3.90 -27.76
C ALA A 106 -14.41 4.35 -27.93
N GLN A 107 -15.36 3.52 -27.51
CA GLN A 107 -16.76 3.95 -27.43
C GLN A 107 -17.00 4.66 -26.10
N ARG A 108 -17.38 5.93 -26.14
CA ARG A 108 -17.76 6.67 -24.92
C ARG A 108 -18.95 5.99 -24.26
N VAL A 109 -18.87 5.78 -22.96
CA VAL A 109 -19.97 5.21 -22.17
C VAL A 109 -20.97 6.32 -21.86
N ALA A 110 -22.22 6.13 -22.28
CA ALA A 110 -23.30 7.10 -22.06
C ALA A 110 -24.36 6.51 -21.13
N THR A 111 -24.03 6.39 -19.84
CA THR A 111 -25.02 5.99 -18.81
C THR A 111 -25.04 6.98 -17.66
N GLU A 112 -26.24 7.26 -17.16
CA GLU A 112 -26.49 8.13 -16.00
C GLU A 112 -25.65 7.74 -14.79
N ALA A 113 -25.42 6.43 -14.60
CA ALA A 113 -24.64 5.90 -13.48
C ALA A 113 -23.20 6.44 -13.41
N VAL A 114 -22.62 6.87 -14.53
CA VAL A 114 -21.26 7.45 -14.57
C VAL A 114 -21.25 8.84 -15.21
N ALA A 115 -22.39 9.53 -15.20
CA ALA A 115 -22.50 10.87 -15.76
C ALA A 115 -21.41 11.82 -15.24
N GLY A 116 -20.89 12.66 -16.14
CA GLY A 116 -19.82 13.60 -15.87
C GLY A 116 -18.43 12.98 -15.68
N ALA A 117 -18.24 11.69 -15.99
CA ALA A 117 -16.92 11.08 -16.05
C ALA A 117 -16.52 10.70 -17.48
N GLU A 118 -15.23 10.86 -17.77
CA GLU A 118 -14.60 10.41 -19.00
C GLU A 118 -14.34 8.92 -18.92
N VAL A 119 -15.35 8.14 -19.35
CA VAL A 119 -15.37 6.68 -19.31
C VAL A 119 -15.62 6.15 -20.71
N TYR A 120 -14.79 5.20 -21.12
CA TYR A 120 -14.84 4.60 -22.45
C TYR A 120 -14.76 3.08 -22.38
N ARG A 121 -15.48 2.42 -23.29
CA ARG A 121 -15.27 1.02 -23.64
C ARG A 121 -14.05 0.91 -24.54
N LEU A 122 -13.10 0.04 -24.18
CA LEU A 122 -11.87 -0.18 -24.93
C LEU A 122 -11.50 -1.66 -24.99
N ASP A 123 -12.39 -2.46 -25.57
CA ASP A 123 -12.24 -3.92 -25.61
C ASP A 123 -11.07 -4.38 -26.51
N ARG A 124 -10.68 -3.57 -27.51
CA ARG A 124 -9.51 -3.84 -28.36
C ARG A 124 -8.21 -3.87 -27.55
N ALA A 125 -8.04 -2.94 -26.60
CA ALA A 125 -6.87 -2.90 -25.72
C ALA A 125 -6.90 -3.98 -24.65
N ALA A 126 -8.08 -4.42 -24.22
CA ALA A 126 -8.26 -5.34 -23.09
C ALA A 126 -7.48 -6.66 -23.24
N ARG A 127 -7.44 -7.25 -24.44
CA ARG A 127 -6.69 -8.49 -24.69
C ARG A 127 -5.18 -8.29 -24.60
N ALA A 128 -4.66 -7.17 -25.12
CA ALA A 128 -3.25 -6.85 -25.03
C ALA A 128 -2.84 -6.55 -23.58
N ALA A 129 -3.64 -5.75 -22.88
CA ALA A 129 -3.47 -5.45 -21.47
C ALA A 129 -3.51 -6.73 -20.61
N GLN A 130 -4.45 -7.66 -20.87
CA GLN A 130 -4.51 -8.92 -20.15
C GLN A 130 -3.23 -9.75 -20.31
N ARG A 131 -2.63 -9.80 -21.51
CA ARG A 131 -1.35 -10.48 -21.73
C ARG A 131 -0.21 -9.79 -20.99
N ALA A 132 -0.16 -8.46 -21.03
CA ALA A 132 0.84 -7.66 -20.33
C ALA A 132 0.76 -7.90 -18.81
N ILE A 133 -0.44 -7.79 -18.23
CA ILE A 133 -0.71 -8.08 -16.82
C ILE A 133 -0.27 -9.50 -16.45
N ARG A 134 -0.61 -10.52 -17.26
CA ARG A 134 -0.19 -11.92 -17.01
C ARG A 134 1.33 -12.10 -17.05
N LYS A 135 2.03 -11.38 -17.94
CA LYS A 135 3.49 -11.43 -18.04
C LYS A 135 4.19 -10.72 -16.87
N ALA A 136 3.53 -9.72 -16.29
CA ALA A 136 3.99 -9.02 -15.09
C ALA A 136 3.70 -9.88 -13.84
N ASN A 137 2.74 -9.47 -13.01
CA ASN A 137 2.42 -10.11 -11.72
C ASN A 137 1.02 -10.77 -11.69
N GLY A 138 0.30 -10.74 -12.81
CA GLY A 138 -1.05 -11.30 -12.94
C GLY A 138 -2.19 -10.42 -12.41
N ARG A 139 -1.89 -9.25 -11.84
CA ARG A 139 -2.88 -8.32 -11.25
C ARG A 139 -2.93 -6.97 -11.95
N PHE A 140 -1.79 -6.37 -12.28
CA PHE A 140 -1.72 -5.03 -12.90
C PHE A 140 -0.47 -4.87 -13.79
N ASP A 141 -0.45 -3.77 -14.55
CA ASP A 141 0.69 -3.20 -15.26
C ASP A 141 0.59 -1.67 -15.20
N ASN A 142 1.55 -1.01 -14.53
CA ASN A 142 1.53 0.43 -14.30
C ASN A 142 1.90 1.26 -15.55
N PHE A 143 2.45 0.62 -16.60
CA PHE A 143 3.01 1.29 -17.79
C PHE A 143 2.52 0.65 -19.09
N PHE A 144 1.29 0.14 -19.09
CA PHE A 144 0.71 -0.47 -20.28
C PHE A 144 0.54 0.60 -21.38
N ARG A 145 1.21 0.40 -22.52
CA ARG A 145 1.15 1.34 -23.65
C ARG A 145 0.10 0.92 -24.67
N PHE A 146 -0.76 1.85 -25.05
CA PHE A 146 -1.75 1.67 -26.10
C PHE A 146 -1.93 2.98 -26.89
N GLU A 147 -1.76 2.90 -28.22
CA GLU A 147 -1.89 4.06 -29.12
C GLU A 147 -1.08 5.29 -28.69
N GLY A 148 0.14 5.06 -28.20
CA GLY A 148 1.05 6.14 -27.75
C GLY A 148 0.74 6.71 -26.37
N ALA A 149 -0.35 6.31 -25.72
CA ALA A 149 -0.64 6.64 -24.32
C ALA A 149 -0.11 5.56 -23.37
N GLU A 150 0.34 5.98 -22.20
CA GLU A 150 0.70 5.11 -21.08
C GLU A 150 -0.46 5.06 -20.08
N LEU A 151 -0.87 3.85 -19.69
CA LEU A 151 -2.07 3.57 -18.89
C LEU A 151 -1.70 2.70 -17.69
N VAL A 152 -2.40 2.91 -16.58
CA VAL A 152 -2.44 1.91 -15.50
C VAL A 152 -3.47 0.85 -15.89
N ALA A 153 -3.02 -0.36 -16.23
CA ALA A 153 -3.90 -1.47 -16.57
C ALA A 153 -4.08 -2.39 -15.36
N MET A 154 -5.33 -2.63 -14.96
CA MET A 154 -5.62 -3.46 -13.78
C MET A 154 -6.70 -4.50 -14.05
N ARG A 155 -6.42 -5.73 -13.64
CA ARG A 155 -7.37 -6.83 -13.69
C ARG A 155 -8.45 -6.63 -12.63
N TYR A 156 -9.69 -6.97 -12.95
CA TYR A 156 -10.75 -7.09 -11.95
C TYR A 156 -11.75 -8.20 -12.30
N THR A 157 -12.49 -8.63 -11.30
CA THR A 157 -13.63 -9.55 -11.40
C THR A 157 -14.92 -8.87 -10.91
N PRO A 158 -16.10 -9.37 -11.28
CA PRO A 158 -17.36 -8.89 -10.71
C PRO A 158 -17.42 -8.99 -9.18
N ARG A 159 -16.68 -9.91 -8.56
CA ARG A 159 -16.58 -10.03 -7.09
C ARG A 159 -15.84 -8.82 -6.51
N ASP A 160 -14.71 -8.45 -7.09
CA ASP A 160 -13.91 -7.29 -6.66
C ASP A 160 -14.76 -6.01 -6.68
N ALA A 161 -15.50 -5.82 -7.78
CA ALA A 161 -16.39 -4.69 -7.97
C ALA A 161 -17.62 -4.66 -7.03
N ARG A 162 -18.08 -5.82 -6.55
CA ARG A 162 -19.13 -5.88 -5.50
C ARG A 162 -18.57 -5.54 -4.12
N GLY A 163 -17.32 -5.92 -3.87
CA GLY A 163 -16.61 -5.66 -2.61
C GLY A 163 -16.38 -4.18 -2.32
N VAL A 164 -16.45 -3.29 -3.33
CA VAL A 164 -16.10 -1.87 -3.17
C VAL A 164 -17.08 -1.02 -2.38
N ALA A 165 -18.33 -1.49 -2.25
CA ALA A 165 -19.29 -0.88 -1.30
C ALA A 165 -18.93 -1.22 0.16
N SER A 166 -18.07 -2.22 0.38
CA SER A 166 -17.47 -2.48 1.67
C SER A 166 -16.11 -1.80 1.74
N ALA A 167 -15.74 -1.23 2.90
CA ALA A 167 -14.46 -0.56 3.14
C ALA A 167 -13.22 -1.51 3.07
N ARG A 168 -13.38 -2.70 2.50
CA ARG A 168 -12.46 -3.84 2.46
C ARG A 168 -12.23 -4.30 1.01
N SER A 169 -12.14 -3.38 0.06
CA SER A 169 -11.86 -3.75 -1.33
C SER A 169 -10.37 -3.73 -1.59
N ASP A 170 -9.72 -4.85 -1.31
CA ASP A 170 -8.30 -5.11 -1.59
C ASP A 170 -7.91 -4.79 -3.03
N TRP A 171 -8.88 -4.90 -3.94
CA TRP A 171 -8.71 -4.52 -5.33
C TRP A 171 -8.59 -3.00 -5.51
N LEU A 172 -9.48 -2.21 -4.90
CA LEU A 172 -9.41 -0.74 -5.00
C LEU A 172 -8.18 -0.22 -4.27
N ASP A 173 -7.86 -0.83 -3.13
CA ASP A 173 -6.69 -0.52 -2.32
C ASP A 173 -5.41 -0.72 -3.14
N LEU A 174 -5.26 -1.92 -3.74
CA LEU A 174 -4.17 -2.19 -4.66
C LEU A 174 -4.16 -1.22 -5.86
N LEU A 175 -5.31 -0.87 -6.44
CA LEU A 175 -5.36 0.09 -7.54
C LEU A 175 -4.78 1.44 -7.12
N VAL A 176 -5.15 1.93 -5.94
CA VAL A 176 -4.68 3.19 -5.37
C VAL A 176 -3.18 3.13 -5.07
N HIS A 177 -2.72 2.04 -4.45
CA HIS A 177 -1.32 1.77 -4.13
C HIS A 177 -0.44 1.80 -5.38
N GLU A 178 -0.81 1.00 -6.39
CA GLU A 178 -0.04 0.87 -7.63
C GLU A 178 -0.09 2.12 -8.49
N SER A 179 -1.22 2.83 -8.47
CA SER A 179 -1.32 4.13 -9.11
C SER A 179 -0.41 5.18 -8.45
N PHE A 180 -0.13 5.07 -7.15
CA PHE A 180 0.80 5.97 -6.48
C PHE A 180 2.26 5.71 -6.90
N HIS A 181 2.63 4.45 -7.18
CA HIS A 181 3.95 4.13 -7.73
C HIS A 181 4.25 4.84 -9.06
N VAL A 182 3.23 5.12 -9.89
CA VAL A 182 3.38 5.94 -11.11
C VAL A 182 3.87 7.35 -10.77
N TYR A 183 3.36 7.95 -9.69
CA TYR A 183 3.82 9.25 -9.22
C TYR A 183 5.24 9.21 -8.65
N GLN A 184 5.59 8.12 -7.94
CA GLN A 184 6.90 7.94 -7.33
C GLN A 184 8.04 7.76 -8.34
N GLN A 185 7.73 7.45 -9.61
CA GLN A 185 8.76 7.32 -10.65
C GLN A 185 9.61 8.57 -10.87
N ARG A 186 9.07 9.75 -10.51
CA ARG A 186 9.79 11.02 -10.64
C ARG A 186 10.62 11.38 -9.41
N TRP A 187 10.53 10.58 -8.34
CA TRP A 187 11.26 10.84 -7.10
C TRP A 187 12.71 10.42 -7.25
N GLU A 188 13.60 11.18 -6.61
CA GLU A 188 14.97 10.74 -6.40
C GLU A 188 14.96 9.53 -5.47
N GLN A 189 15.73 8.51 -5.83
CA GLN A 189 15.86 7.32 -4.99
C GLN A 189 16.93 7.57 -3.92
N PRO A 190 16.78 7.01 -2.71
CA PRO A 190 17.84 7.03 -1.72
C PRO A 190 19.15 6.49 -2.35
N PRO A 191 20.27 7.23 -2.29
CA PRO A 191 21.46 6.96 -3.11
C PRO A 191 22.11 5.60 -2.82
N ASP A 192 21.97 5.10 -1.59
CA ASP A 192 22.48 3.80 -1.17
C ASP A 192 21.38 2.70 -1.11
N GLY A 193 20.19 2.98 -1.64
CA GLY A 193 19.05 2.07 -1.60
C GLY A 193 19.36 0.72 -2.26
N SER A 194 18.99 -0.38 -1.60
CA SER A 194 19.20 -1.73 -2.14
C SER A 194 18.09 -2.69 -1.72
N GLN A 195 17.77 -3.65 -2.58
CA GLN A 195 16.78 -4.69 -2.31
C GLN A 195 17.44 -6.07 -2.50
N ASP A 196 17.76 -6.73 -1.39
CA ASP A 196 18.37 -8.06 -1.39
C ASP A 196 17.88 -8.86 -0.16
N GLU A 197 16.75 -9.54 -0.32
CA GLU A 197 16.14 -10.37 0.72
C GLU A 197 17.02 -11.54 1.16
N SER A 198 17.85 -12.05 0.24
CA SER A 198 18.74 -13.16 0.53
C SER A 198 19.80 -12.75 1.55
N ARG A 199 20.29 -11.51 1.45
CA ARG A 199 21.33 -10.93 2.31
C ARG A 199 20.79 -10.10 3.47
N TYR A 200 19.48 -9.92 3.59
CA TYR A 200 18.90 -9.20 4.72
C TYR A 200 19.23 -9.89 6.06
N PRO A 201 19.69 -9.15 7.09
CA PRO A 201 20.14 -9.73 8.35
C PRO A 201 19.02 -10.46 9.09
N LYS A 202 19.26 -11.75 9.37
CA LYS A 202 18.30 -12.67 10.02
C LYS A 202 18.77 -13.10 11.42
N ASN A 203 19.74 -12.39 12.00
CA ASN A 203 20.16 -12.64 13.38
C ASN A 203 19.07 -12.23 14.37
N HIS A 204 19.04 -12.90 15.52
CA HIS A 204 17.92 -12.80 16.46
C HIS A 204 17.67 -11.38 17.00
N GLU A 205 18.71 -10.56 17.20
CA GLU A 205 18.57 -9.21 17.77
C GLU A 205 17.98 -8.25 16.73
N VAL A 206 18.41 -8.31 15.47
CA VAL A 206 17.80 -7.53 14.37
C VAL A 206 16.33 -7.91 14.19
N LEU A 207 15.99 -9.20 14.21
CA LEU A 207 14.60 -9.65 14.10
C LEU A 207 13.77 -9.20 15.31
N ALA A 208 14.33 -9.27 16.53
CA ALA A 208 13.62 -8.82 17.74
C ALA A 208 13.32 -7.32 17.69
N LEU A 209 14.30 -6.52 17.26
CA LEU A 209 14.14 -5.08 17.06
C LEU A 209 13.16 -4.77 15.92
N GLY A 210 13.12 -5.60 14.87
CA GLY A 210 12.08 -5.52 13.83
C GLY A 210 10.67 -5.76 14.36
N LEU A 211 10.46 -6.74 15.26
CA LEU A 211 9.16 -6.91 15.93
C LEU A 211 8.81 -5.76 16.86
N LEU A 212 9.82 -5.20 17.54
CA LEU A 212 9.63 -4.01 18.36
C LEU A 212 9.15 -2.83 17.49
N GLU A 213 9.81 -2.59 16.35
CA GLU A 213 9.38 -1.59 15.37
C GLU A 213 7.95 -1.83 14.87
N ALA A 214 7.61 -3.07 14.49
CA ALA A 214 6.27 -3.42 14.04
C ALA A 214 5.20 -3.14 15.11
N SER A 215 5.48 -3.51 16.37
CA SER A 215 4.55 -3.31 17.49
C SER A 215 4.33 -1.82 17.78
N ILE A 216 5.41 -1.03 17.79
CA ILE A 216 5.33 0.44 17.91
C ILE A 216 4.53 1.03 16.74
N ALA A 217 4.77 0.57 15.52
CA ALA A 217 4.09 1.05 14.31
C ALA A 217 2.58 0.79 14.36
N LEU A 218 2.15 -0.39 14.82
CA LEU A 218 0.72 -0.71 14.99
C LEU A 218 0.04 0.23 15.99
N ASP A 219 0.69 0.52 17.12
CA ASP A 219 0.16 1.45 18.12
C ASP A 219 0.17 2.90 17.64
N ALA A 220 1.22 3.30 16.93
CA ALA A 220 1.34 4.61 16.30
C ALA A 220 0.20 4.87 15.31
N LEU A 221 -0.15 3.88 14.49
CA LEU A 221 -1.21 3.97 13.50
C LEU A 221 -2.63 4.02 14.09
N ARG A 222 -2.79 3.78 15.40
CA ARG A 222 -4.08 3.86 16.11
C ARG A 222 -4.30 5.21 16.79
N THR A 223 -3.30 6.08 16.86
CA THR A 223 -3.41 7.36 17.56
C THR A 223 -3.35 8.55 16.61
N ARG A 224 -3.99 9.65 17.03
CA ARG A 224 -3.95 10.98 16.41
C ARG A 224 -3.50 12.06 17.38
N ASP A 225 -3.23 11.67 18.63
CA ASP A 225 -2.80 12.60 19.65
C ASP A 225 -1.35 13.00 19.41
N ALA A 226 -1.10 14.29 19.27
CA ALA A 226 0.20 14.82 18.87
C ALA A 226 1.33 14.44 19.86
N ALA A 227 1.04 14.43 21.16
CA ALA A 227 2.01 14.06 22.19
C ALA A 227 2.38 12.56 22.10
N ARG A 228 1.38 11.68 21.96
CA ARG A 228 1.61 10.24 21.73
C ARG A 228 2.33 10.00 20.41
N CYS A 229 1.99 10.71 19.33
CA CYS A 229 2.68 10.62 18.06
C CYS A 229 4.17 10.99 18.20
N ARG A 230 4.50 12.11 18.84
CA ARG A 230 5.90 12.50 19.09
C ARG A 230 6.65 11.46 19.91
N ARG A 231 6.00 10.87 20.93
CA ARG A 231 6.57 9.77 21.73
C ARG A 231 6.85 8.54 20.87
N TYR A 232 5.88 8.08 20.06
CA TYR A 232 6.08 6.93 19.18
C TYR A 232 7.15 7.19 18.12
N LEU A 233 7.24 8.41 17.60
CA LEU A 233 8.31 8.80 16.69
C LEU A 233 9.70 8.63 17.33
N GLY A 234 9.88 9.08 18.58
CA GLY A 234 11.12 8.90 19.32
C GLY A 234 11.45 7.43 19.63
N GLN A 235 10.43 6.64 19.99
CA GLN A 235 10.58 5.20 20.21
C GLN A 235 10.99 4.45 18.94
N LEU A 236 10.33 4.74 17.82
CA LEU A 236 10.59 4.08 16.55
C LEU A 236 11.97 4.49 15.99
N VAL A 237 12.35 5.79 16.08
CA VAL A 237 13.71 6.26 15.73
C VAL A 237 14.79 5.55 16.55
N SER A 238 14.56 5.40 17.85
CA SER A 238 15.51 4.74 18.74
C SER A 238 15.61 3.23 18.48
N ALA A 239 14.48 2.57 18.20
CA ALA A 239 14.43 1.16 17.81
C ALA A 239 15.16 0.92 16.48
N ARG A 240 14.90 1.73 15.44
CA ARG A 240 15.60 1.64 14.14
C ARG A 240 17.09 1.90 14.24
N THR A 241 17.49 2.88 15.05
CA THR A 241 18.91 3.14 15.32
C THR A 241 19.58 1.94 15.99
N ALA A 242 18.91 1.30 16.96
CA ALA A 242 19.42 0.08 17.59
C ALA A 242 19.47 -1.09 16.61
N LYS A 243 18.44 -1.27 15.77
CA LYS A 243 18.36 -2.34 14.76
C LYS A 243 19.51 -2.24 13.77
N ALA A 244 19.78 -1.04 13.26
CA ALA A 244 20.88 -0.79 12.34
C ALA A 244 22.26 -1.05 12.97
N ARG A 245 22.42 -0.77 14.28
CA ARG A 245 23.67 -1.09 15.03
C ARG A 245 23.84 -2.59 15.29
N ALA A 246 22.74 -3.33 15.41
CA ALA A 246 22.75 -4.78 15.62
C ALA A 246 22.99 -5.58 14.33
N GLU A 247 22.98 -4.92 13.17
CA GLU A 247 23.33 -5.57 11.90
C GLU A 247 24.83 -5.92 11.87
N PRO A 248 25.20 -7.19 11.63
CA PRO A 248 26.60 -7.58 11.53
C PRO A 248 27.21 -7.13 10.19
N GLY A 249 28.50 -6.77 10.26
CA GLY A 249 29.31 -6.47 9.08
C GLY A 249 29.07 -5.07 8.49
N ARG A 250 29.60 -4.85 7.27
CA ARG A 250 29.63 -3.54 6.61
C ARG A 250 28.50 -3.30 5.60
N ARG A 251 27.56 -4.25 5.46
CA ARG A 251 26.56 -4.25 4.38
C ARG A 251 25.44 -3.21 4.57
N ARG A 252 25.07 -2.94 5.83
CA ARG A 252 24.07 -1.92 6.21
C ARG A 252 22.71 -2.09 5.53
N MET A 253 22.27 -3.32 5.29
CA MET A 253 20.98 -3.69 4.70
C MET A 253 19.77 -3.12 5.47
N VAL A 254 19.82 -2.99 6.79
CA VAL A 254 18.75 -2.30 7.55
C VAL A 254 18.60 -0.85 7.07
N ALA A 255 19.71 -0.14 6.89
CA ALA A 255 19.65 1.24 6.39
C ALA A 255 19.26 1.30 4.91
N ARG A 256 19.85 0.44 4.07
CA ARG A 256 19.70 0.46 2.61
C ARG A 256 18.36 -0.08 2.12
N MET A 257 17.89 -1.18 2.71
CA MET A 257 16.67 -1.86 2.29
C MET A 257 15.44 -1.33 3.00
N ASP A 258 15.46 -1.21 4.33
CA ASP A 258 14.29 -0.66 5.03
C ASP A 258 14.04 0.76 4.53
N GLY A 259 15.08 1.60 4.43
CA GLY A 259 14.94 2.98 3.96
C GLY A 259 14.36 3.10 2.55
N LEU A 260 14.83 2.28 1.60
CA LEU A 260 14.31 2.26 0.24
C LEU A 260 12.86 1.75 0.21
N GLN A 261 12.57 0.62 0.85
CA GLN A 261 11.24 0.00 0.80
C GLN A 261 10.19 0.81 1.55
N GLU A 262 10.56 1.45 2.68
CA GLU A 262 9.67 2.38 3.39
C GLU A 262 9.37 3.64 2.56
N THR A 263 10.33 4.10 1.76
CA THR A 263 10.15 5.22 0.84
C THR A 263 9.19 4.85 -0.28
N LEU A 264 9.31 3.65 -0.83
CA LEU A 264 8.51 3.19 -1.96
C LEU A 264 7.17 2.60 -1.50
N GLU A 265 7.19 1.38 -1.00
CA GLU A 265 6.01 0.61 -0.59
C GLU A 265 5.33 1.20 0.64
N GLY A 266 6.13 1.67 1.60
CA GLY A 266 5.61 2.28 2.82
C GLY A 266 4.85 3.59 2.60
N SER A 267 5.27 4.40 1.62
CA SER A 267 4.57 5.63 1.28
C SER A 267 3.34 5.40 0.40
N ALA A 268 3.36 4.38 -0.46
CA ALA A 268 2.19 3.90 -1.18
C ALA A 268 1.12 3.34 -0.22
N GLU A 269 1.52 2.54 0.77
CA GLU A 269 0.64 2.03 1.84
C GLU A 269 0.05 3.19 2.67
N HIS A 270 0.88 4.20 3.04
CA HIS A 270 0.38 5.40 3.68
C HIS A 270 -0.67 6.09 2.82
N PHE A 271 -0.38 6.28 1.53
CA PHE A 271 -1.28 6.96 0.60
C PHE A 271 -2.62 6.23 0.51
N GLU A 272 -2.57 4.92 0.26
CA GLU A 272 -3.73 4.03 0.21
C GLU A 272 -4.58 4.16 1.47
N ARG A 273 -3.96 3.99 2.63
CA ARG A 273 -4.64 4.09 3.93
C ARG A 273 -5.36 5.43 4.07
N ARG A 274 -4.75 6.54 3.67
CA ARG A 274 -5.33 7.89 3.79
C ARG A 274 -6.46 8.15 2.81
N VAL A 275 -6.44 7.51 1.64
CA VAL A 275 -7.58 7.47 0.73
C VAL A 275 -8.72 6.70 1.40
N ARG A 276 -8.43 5.52 1.95
CA ARG A 276 -9.42 4.66 2.63
C ARG A 276 -10.07 5.34 3.84
N GLU A 277 -9.28 6.02 4.68
CA GLU A 277 -9.78 6.81 5.83
C GLU A 277 -10.80 7.87 5.42
N ARG A 278 -10.64 8.45 4.23
CA ARG A 278 -11.59 9.43 3.70
C ARG A 278 -12.83 8.78 3.07
N LEU A 279 -12.67 7.60 2.45
CA LEU A 279 -13.77 6.85 1.87
C LEU A 279 -14.69 6.22 2.93
N ALA A 280 -14.12 5.73 4.03
CA ALA A 280 -14.85 5.04 5.08
C ALA A 280 -14.27 5.32 6.49
N PRO A 281 -14.45 6.53 7.03
CA PRO A 281 -13.83 6.96 8.31
C PRO A 281 -14.17 6.06 9.50
N ARG A 282 -15.37 5.47 9.52
CA ARG A 282 -15.86 4.61 10.62
C ARG A 282 -15.34 3.17 10.58
N ARG A 283 -14.53 2.79 9.57
CA ARG A 283 -14.13 1.40 9.31
C ARG A 283 -12.62 1.16 9.16
N THR A 284 -11.79 2.20 9.25
CA THR A 284 -10.33 2.10 9.05
C THR A 284 -9.54 1.48 10.20
N ALA A 285 -10.18 1.19 11.33
CA ALA A 285 -9.60 0.34 12.37
C ALA A 285 -9.26 -1.09 11.86
N ALA A 286 -9.92 -1.56 10.79
CA ALA A 286 -9.77 -2.93 10.29
C ALA A 286 -8.43 -3.24 9.59
N CYS A 287 -7.74 -2.26 9.00
CA CYS A 287 -6.49 -2.52 8.25
C CYS A 287 -5.26 -2.67 9.16
N VAL A 288 -5.24 -1.92 10.28
CA VAL A 288 -4.26 -2.18 11.35
C VAL A 288 -4.41 -3.61 11.87
N SER A 289 -5.62 -4.17 11.81
CA SER A 289 -5.92 -5.52 12.30
C SER A 289 -5.17 -6.62 11.53
N GLU A 290 -5.07 -6.58 10.20
CA GLU A 290 -4.45 -7.70 9.46
C GLU A 290 -2.93 -7.75 9.64
N ARG A 291 -2.26 -6.60 9.57
CA ARG A 291 -0.83 -6.54 9.90
C ARG A 291 -0.60 -6.87 11.37
N ALA A 292 -1.53 -6.50 12.26
CA ALA A 292 -1.52 -6.95 13.65
C ALA A 292 -1.64 -8.47 13.74
N ASP A 293 -2.54 -9.11 12.98
CA ASP A 293 -2.72 -10.58 13.00
C ASP A 293 -1.42 -11.31 12.61
N ILE A 294 -0.65 -10.77 11.65
CA ILE A 294 0.67 -11.33 11.29
C ILE A 294 1.67 -11.14 12.43
N VAL A 295 1.76 -9.93 13.00
CA VAL A 295 2.68 -9.63 14.10
C VAL A 295 2.34 -10.46 15.35
N ASP A 296 1.07 -10.49 15.73
CA ASP A 296 0.53 -11.27 16.84
C ASP A 296 0.72 -12.77 16.60
N GLY A 297 0.52 -13.23 15.36
CA GLY A 297 0.79 -14.62 14.97
C GLY A 297 2.27 -14.99 15.10
N ILE A 298 3.20 -14.10 14.75
CA ILE A 298 4.63 -14.31 14.98
C ILE A 298 4.92 -14.35 16.48
N ILE A 299 4.38 -13.40 17.26
CA ILE A 299 4.58 -13.30 18.73
C ILE A 299 4.00 -14.52 19.45
N ALA A 300 2.85 -15.02 19.03
CA ALA A 300 2.21 -16.23 19.55
C ALA A 300 2.90 -17.52 19.06
N GLY A 301 3.67 -17.44 17.97
CA GLY A 301 4.36 -18.56 17.35
C GLY A 301 3.52 -19.39 16.38
N SER A 302 2.31 -18.93 16.03
CA SER A 302 1.49 -19.53 14.97
C SER A 302 2.03 -19.24 13.57
N ILE A 303 2.76 -18.13 13.40
CA ILE A 303 3.51 -17.80 12.18
C ILE A 303 5.01 -17.98 12.44
N ARG A 304 5.66 -18.85 11.65
CA ARG A 304 7.08 -19.24 11.82
C ARG A 304 7.76 -19.55 10.48
N GLY A 305 9.06 -19.82 10.52
CA GLY A 305 9.82 -20.29 9.36
C GLY A 305 9.81 -19.32 8.18
N ALA A 306 9.51 -19.82 6.97
CA ALA A 306 9.55 -19.03 5.74
C ALA A 306 8.59 -17.82 5.76
N ARG A 307 7.39 -17.97 6.32
CA ARG A 307 6.40 -16.89 6.42
C ARG A 307 6.88 -15.77 7.34
N ALA A 308 7.43 -16.12 8.51
CA ALA A 308 8.01 -15.13 9.42
C ALA A 308 9.21 -14.42 8.77
N ARG A 309 10.07 -15.14 8.05
CA ARG A 309 11.19 -14.53 7.31
C ARG A 309 10.71 -13.54 6.25
N GLN A 310 9.69 -13.90 5.47
CA GLN A 310 9.06 -13.02 4.48
C GLN A 310 8.50 -11.75 5.14
N PHE A 311 7.93 -11.85 6.34
CA PHE A 311 7.48 -10.67 7.06
C PHE A 311 8.62 -9.66 7.29
N PHE A 312 9.77 -10.12 7.79
CA PHE A 312 10.92 -9.23 8.03
C PHE A 312 11.62 -8.74 6.77
N SER A 313 11.67 -9.55 5.71
CA SER A 313 12.36 -9.21 4.46
C SER A 313 11.49 -8.49 3.43
N TRP A 314 10.17 -8.40 3.65
CA TRP A 314 9.25 -7.83 2.67
C TRP A 314 8.12 -6.99 3.25
N GLU A 315 7.43 -7.47 4.29
CA GLU A 315 6.17 -6.85 4.73
C GLU A 315 6.34 -5.81 5.83
N LEU A 316 7.39 -5.90 6.63
CA LEU A 316 7.67 -4.97 7.72
C LEU A 316 7.69 -3.52 7.23
N PHE A 317 8.27 -3.28 6.06
CA PHE A 317 8.49 -1.93 5.52
C PHE A 317 7.20 -1.23 5.08
N TYR A 318 6.18 -1.98 4.66
CA TYR A 318 4.85 -1.42 4.39
C TYR A 318 4.29 -0.80 5.68
N LEU A 319 4.33 -1.57 6.77
CA LEU A 319 3.83 -1.17 8.07
C LEU A 319 4.64 -0.01 8.67
N THR A 320 5.97 -0.15 8.74
CA THR A 320 6.82 0.89 9.37
C THR A 320 6.88 2.16 8.53
N GLY A 321 6.95 2.05 7.20
CA GLY A 321 6.84 3.17 6.28
C GLY A 321 5.56 3.97 6.44
N ALA A 322 4.40 3.29 6.48
CA ALA A 322 3.13 3.96 6.71
C ALA A 322 3.02 4.61 8.09
N ALA A 323 3.65 4.01 9.11
CA ALA A 323 3.73 4.57 10.46
C ALA A 323 4.61 5.82 10.52
N TRP A 324 5.80 5.81 9.91
CA TRP A 324 6.68 6.99 9.85
C TRP A 324 5.94 8.21 9.32
N LEU A 325 5.30 8.07 8.16
CA LEU A 325 4.62 9.17 7.50
C LEU A 325 3.38 9.64 8.27
N SER A 326 2.66 8.70 8.91
CA SER A 326 1.53 9.05 9.77
C SER A 326 1.96 9.82 11.01
N LEU A 327 3.10 9.47 11.61
CA LEU A 327 3.66 10.18 12.76
C LEU A 327 4.21 11.56 12.37
N LEU A 328 4.88 11.67 11.23
CA LEU A 328 5.36 12.95 10.69
C LEU A 328 4.19 13.90 10.40
N GLU A 329 3.10 13.40 9.80
CA GLU A 329 1.88 14.18 9.61
C GLU A 329 1.22 14.56 10.94
N CYS A 330 1.08 13.62 11.87
CA CYS A 330 0.47 13.85 13.18
C CYS A 330 1.24 14.89 14.03
N THR A 331 2.53 15.06 13.77
CA THR A 331 3.39 16.07 14.42
C THR A 331 3.51 17.35 13.60
N ASN A 332 2.74 17.50 12.52
CA ASN A 332 2.81 18.63 11.58
C ASN A 332 4.22 18.86 11.01
N THR A 333 5.02 17.79 10.89
CA THR A 333 6.36 17.88 10.29
C THR A 333 6.24 17.89 8.77
N PRO A 334 6.82 18.88 8.06
CA PRO A 334 6.91 18.82 6.60
C PRO A 334 7.90 17.73 6.17
N TYR A 335 7.40 16.72 5.44
CA TYR A 335 8.22 15.56 5.04
C TYR A 335 8.24 15.28 3.54
N ARG A 336 7.18 15.62 2.80
CA ARG A 336 6.96 15.14 1.42
C ARG A 336 8.11 15.50 0.50
N GLN A 337 8.47 16.78 0.41
CA GLN A 337 9.56 17.25 -0.47
C GLN A 337 10.89 16.56 -0.15
N ALA A 338 11.22 16.37 1.13
CA ALA A 338 12.45 15.69 1.50
C ALA A 338 12.47 14.24 0.99
N ILE A 339 11.34 13.54 1.05
CA ILE A 339 11.21 12.16 0.56
C ILE A 339 11.26 12.11 -0.97
N GLU A 340 10.57 13.03 -1.65
CA GLU A 340 10.61 13.12 -3.12
C GLU A 340 12.03 13.44 -3.64
N SER A 341 12.85 14.09 -2.82
CA SER A 341 14.27 14.40 -3.07
C SER A 341 15.23 13.38 -2.42
N GLY A 342 14.80 12.12 -2.27
CA GLY A 342 15.69 10.99 -1.93
C GLY A 342 15.95 10.74 -0.45
N ALA A 343 15.36 11.51 0.47
CA ALA A 343 15.44 11.18 1.90
C ALA A 343 14.49 10.02 2.26
N THR A 344 14.93 9.15 3.15
CA THR A 344 14.07 8.10 3.71
C THR A 344 13.14 8.67 4.80
N PRO A 345 11.97 8.06 5.06
CA PRO A 345 11.10 8.46 6.17
C PRO A 345 11.83 8.48 7.53
N PHE A 346 12.73 7.53 7.76
CA PHE A 346 13.56 7.47 8.96
C PHE A 346 14.52 8.67 9.08
N GLU A 347 15.16 9.09 8.00
CA GLU A 347 16.05 10.27 8.01
C GLU A 347 15.28 11.55 8.30
N VAL A 348 14.08 11.70 7.74
CA VAL A 348 13.21 12.84 8.07
C VAL A 348 12.82 12.80 9.55
N ALA A 349 12.41 11.64 10.06
CA ALA A 349 12.05 11.47 11.48
C ALA A 349 13.20 11.82 12.43
N ARG A 350 14.44 11.45 12.09
CA ARG A 350 15.64 11.77 12.88
C ARG A 350 15.95 13.26 12.98
N ARG A 351 15.44 14.09 12.07
CA ARG A 351 15.56 15.56 12.15
C ARG A 351 14.61 16.15 13.20
N VAL A 352 13.54 15.43 13.55
CA VAL A 352 12.51 15.87 14.51
C VAL A 352 12.83 15.39 15.93
N VAL A 353 13.32 14.16 16.06
CA VAL A 353 13.63 13.52 17.34
C VAL A 353 14.97 12.79 17.28
N ALA A 354 15.82 13.02 18.28
CA ALA A 354 17.07 12.29 18.42
C ALA A 354 16.83 10.89 19.00
N PRO A 355 17.59 9.85 18.60
CA PRO A 355 17.54 8.55 19.25
C PRO A 355 18.00 8.67 20.70
N SER A 356 17.29 8.05 21.65
CA SER A 356 17.67 8.04 23.06
C SER A 356 17.54 6.66 23.70
N GLY A 357 18.44 6.36 24.64
CA GLY A 357 18.38 5.13 25.42
C GLY A 357 17.09 5.02 26.24
N GLU A 358 16.59 6.15 26.74
CA GLU A 358 15.34 6.23 27.49
C GLU A 358 14.12 5.84 26.63
N ALA A 359 14.00 6.41 25.43
CA ALA A 359 12.89 6.09 24.52
C ALA A 359 12.93 4.62 24.10
N LEU A 360 14.13 4.09 23.81
CA LEU A 360 14.30 2.67 23.51
C LEU A 360 13.90 1.79 24.71
N ALA A 361 14.35 2.13 25.92
CA ALA A 361 14.01 1.37 27.12
C ALA A 361 12.51 1.41 27.41
N ALA A 362 11.87 2.56 27.25
CA ALA A 362 10.43 2.72 27.39
C ALA A 362 9.67 1.84 26.37
N ALA A 363 10.09 1.84 25.10
CA ALA A 363 9.50 0.99 24.07
C ALA A 363 9.68 -0.50 24.39
N LYS A 364 10.89 -0.90 24.81
CA LYS A 364 11.19 -2.29 25.19
C LYS A 364 10.34 -2.78 26.36
N ARG A 365 10.07 -1.93 27.36
CA ARG A 365 9.16 -2.24 28.47
C ARG A 365 7.72 -2.38 27.99
N ALA A 366 7.21 -1.37 27.27
CA ALA A 366 5.83 -1.33 26.80
C ALA A 366 5.47 -2.52 25.90
N GLN A 367 6.39 -2.97 25.05
CA GLN A 367 6.18 -4.04 24.08
C GLN A 367 6.73 -5.39 24.54
N HIS A 368 7.03 -5.55 25.83
CA HIS A 368 7.55 -6.78 26.43
C HIS A 368 8.73 -7.40 25.65
N PHE A 369 9.77 -6.60 25.35
CA PHE A 369 10.86 -6.97 24.44
C PHE A 369 11.56 -8.30 24.76
N ALA A 370 11.63 -8.69 26.04
CA ALA A 370 12.16 -10.01 26.42
C ALA A 370 11.38 -11.17 25.78
N LYS A 371 10.04 -11.06 25.66
CA LYS A 371 9.19 -12.00 24.93
C LYS A 371 9.52 -11.98 23.45
N LEU A 372 9.64 -10.80 22.83
CA LEU A 372 9.98 -10.65 21.41
C LEU A 372 11.32 -11.33 21.08
N ARG A 373 12.37 -11.07 21.89
CA ARG A 373 13.68 -11.73 21.75
C ARG A 373 13.60 -13.25 21.85
N ARG A 374 12.83 -13.78 22.80
CA ARG A 374 12.65 -15.23 22.96
C ARG A 374 11.98 -15.87 21.75
N VAL A 375 10.97 -15.19 21.18
CA VAL A 375 10.25 -15.66 19.99
C VAL A 375 11.18 -15.71 18.78
N THR A 376 11.96 -14.65 18.53
CA THR A 376 12.81 -14.58 17.33
C THR A 376 13.98 -15.57 17.32
N ARG A 377 14.46 -16.01 18.48
CA ARG A 377 15.45 -17.10 18.58
C ARG A 377 15.00 -18.39 17.91
N ARG A 378 13.69 -18.64 17.79
CA ARG A 378 13.14 -19.88 17.21
C ARG A 378 13.23 -19.96 15.69
N PHE A 379 13.51 -18.85 15.01
CA PHE A 379 13.55 -18.77 13.55
C PHE A 379 14.62 -17.83 13.00
N ALA A 380 15.49 -17.32 13.87
CA ALA A 380 16.75 -16.73 13.46
C ALA A 380 17.60 -17.79 12.75
N ILE A 381 18.37 -17.35 11.76
CA ILE A 381 19.43 -18.14 11.15
C ILE A 381 20.70 -17.51 11.67
N ASP A 382 21.48 -18.28 12.44
CA ASP A 382 22.78 -17.83 12.96
C ASP A 382 23.78 -17.60 11.82
#